data_AF-A0A7X9EJ52-F1
#
_entry.id   AF-A0A7X9EJ52-F1
#
_cell.length_a   1.000
_cell.length_b   1.000
_cell.length_c   1.000
_cell.angle_alpha   90.00
_cell.angle_beta   90.00
_cell.angle_gamma   90.00
#
_symmetry.space_group_name_H-M   'P 1'
#
loop_
_entity.id
_entity.type
_entity.pdbx_description
1 polymer ?
#
loop_
_entity_poly.entity_id
_entity_poly.type
_entity_poly.pdbx_seq_one_letter_code
_entity_poly.pdbx_strand_id
1 'polypeptide(L)'
;LTMTNQYIDQLPLTVRQAIFGNVGTLGSFVVSQADASILEKELAPVVTSDDLVSLDAYSLYIKLCIDGMTSIPFSAKSLPVRYEKFGLRDEIVRRSREKYGTSKTEIEEKILKWSNQTYSEKGNRSVAIKETKEELPVEPKEQ
;
A
#
# COMPACT_ATOMS: atom_id res chain seq x y z
N LEU A 1 6.27 13.88 18.86
CA LEU A 1 5.39 13.25 17.84
C LEU A 1 5.95 13.62 16.47
N THR A 2 6.02 12.67 15.54
CA THR A 2 6.44 12.91 14.16
C THR A 2 5.38 12.35 13.22
N MET A 3 5.00 13.13 12.20
CA MET A 3 4.01 12.72 11.21
C MET A 3 4.59 12.95 9.81
N THR A 4 4.34 12.01 8.91
CA THR A 4 4.75 12.09 7.50
C THR A 4 3.53 11.87 6.62
N ASN A 5 3.36 12.71 5.59
CA ASN A 5 2.27 12.60 4.63
C ASN A 5 2.79 12.88 3.22
N GLN A 6 2.20 12.22 2.22
CA GLN A 6 2.55 12.40 0.80
C GLN A 6 1.63 13.37 0.07
N TYR A 7 0.37 13.50 0.50
CA TYR A 7 -0.60 14.37 -0.17
C TYR A 7 -1.47 15.10 0.86
N ILE A 8 -1.38 16.43 0.92
CA ILE A 8 -1.96 17.21 2.00
C ILE A 8 -3.50 17.08 2.02
N ASP A 9 -4.13 16.97 0.86
CA ASP A 9 -5.60 16.84 0.76
C ASP A 9 -6.14 15.46 1.16
N GLN A 10 -5.28 14.49 1.50
CA GLN A 10 -5.75 13.27 2.20
C GLN A 10 -6.27 13.60 3.60
N LEU A 11 -5.84 14.73 4.18
CA LEU A 11 -6.24 15.16 5.50
C LEU A 11 -7.51 16.02 5.40
N PRO A 12 -8.54 15.72 6.22
CA PRO A 12 -9.68 16.61 6.37
C PRO A 12 -9.22 18.03 6.75
N LEU A 13 -9.93 19.05 6.28
CA LEU A 13 -9.54 20.45 6.46
C LEU A 13 -9.28 20.82 7.94
N THR A 14 -10.13 20.32 8.84
CA THR A 14 -10.00 20.55 10.30
C THR A 14 -8.71 19.96 10.86
N VAL A 15 -8.35 18.76 10.42
CA VAL A 15 -7.11 18.06 10.83
C VAL A 15 -5.90 18.81 10.29
N ARG A 16 -5.96 19.24 9.02
CA ARG A 16 -4.92 20.06 8.38
C ARG A 16 -4.65 21.34 9.17
N GLN A 17 -5.69 22.10 9.52
CA GLN A 17 -5.57 23.33 10.31
C GLN A 17 -5.00 23.06 11.70
N ALA A 18 -5.44 21.98 12.36
CA ALA A 18 -4.94 21.62 13.69
C ALA A 18 -3.44 21.24 13.67
N ILE A 19 -2.98 20.57 12.60
CA ILE A 19 -1.57 20.20 12.42
C ILE A 19 -0.74 21.46 12.17
N PHE A 20 -1.08 22.26 11.16
CA PHE A 20 -0.29 23.45 10.81
C PHE A 20 -0.31 24.52 11.92
N GLY A 21 -1.38 24.62 12.70
CA GLY A 21 -1.44 25.54 13.84
C GLY A 21 -0.55 25.16 15.03
N ASN A 22 -0.08 23.91 15.11
CA ASN A 22 0.72 23.42 16.24
C ASN A 22 2.11 22.89 15.85
N VAL A 23 2.42 22.80 14.55
CA VAL A 23 3.69 22.24 14.09
C VAL A 23 4.81 23.27 14.24
N GLY A 24 5.74 22.99 15.17
CA GLY A 24 6.94 23.83 15.32
C GLY A 24 8.01 23.53 14.28
N THR A 25 8.20 22.24 13.95
CA THR A 25 9.20 21.79 12.98
C THR A 25 8.51 21.22 11.75
N LEU A 26 8.76 21.82 10.59
CA LEU A 26 8.20 21.42 9.31
C LEU A 26 9.32 21.16 8.31
N GLY A 27 9.31 19.99 7.68
CA GLY A 27 10.21 19.65 6.58
C GLY A 27 9.43 19.18 5.37
N SER A 28 9.86 19.56 4.18
CA SER A 28 9.25 19.15 2.92
C SER A 28 10.31 18.78 1.89
N PHE A 29 10.15 17.59 1.31
CA PHE A 29 10.87 17.17 0.11
C PHE A 29 10.17 17.75 -1.13
N VAL A 30 10.54 17.29 -2.33
CA VAL A 30 9.80 17.64 -3.54
C VAL A 30 8.32 17.28 -3.42
N VAL A 31 7.46 18.23 -3.80
CA VAL A 31 5.99 18.10 -3.71
C VAL A 31 5.32 18.60 -5.00
N SER A 32 4.02 18.35 -5.12
CA SER A 32 3.19 18.87 -6.21
C SER A 32 2.95 20.38 -6.08
N GLN A 33 2.58 21.07 -7.17
CA GLN A 33 2.23 22.50 -7.13
C GLN A 33 1.11 22.81 -6.13
N ALA A 34 0.14 21.91 -6.01
CA ALA A 34 -1.00 22.06 -5.11
C ALA A 34 -0.53 22.11 -3.65
N ASP A 35 0.29 21.13 -3.24
CA ASP A 35 0.85 21.07 -1.88
C ASP A 35 1.85 22.22 -1.63
N ALA A 36 2.65 22.57 -2.64
CA ALA A 36 3.63 23.65 -2.57
C ALA A 36 2.98 24.99 -2.20
N SER A 37 1.82 25.32 -2.77
CA SER A 37 1.08 26.55 -2.47
C SER A 37 0.62 26.67 -1.00
N ILE A 38 0.44 25.54 -0.33
CA ILE A 38 0.08 25.48 1.10
C ILE A 38 1.35 25.63 1.94
N LEU A 39 2.39 24.90 1.59
CA LEU A 39 3.67 24.86 2.32
C LEU A 39 4.45 26.16 2.20
N GLU A 40 4.37 26.86 1.06
CA GLU A 40 4.96 28.18 0.87
C GLU A 40 4.52 29.16 1.95
N LYS A 41 3.25 29.11 2.40
CA LYS A 41 2.76 29.99 3.47
C LYS A 41 3.46 29.73 4.80
N GLU A 42 3.86 28.49 5.05
CA GLU A 42 4.57 28.09 6.26
C GLU A 42 6.07 28.33 6.20
N LEU A 43 6.64 28.39 5.00
CA LEU A 43 8.08 28.59 4.75
C LEU A 43 8.40 30.01 4.23
N ALA A 44 7.38 30.84 4.09
CA ALA A 44 7.52 32.24 3.69
C ALA A 44 8.36 33.01 4.72
N PRO A 45 9.12 34.03 4.27
CA PRO A 45 9.24 34.50 2.88
C PRO A 45 10.38 33.83 2.09
N VAL A 46 11.08 32.86 2.68
CA VAL A 46 12.37 32.37 2.15
C VAL A 46 12.22 31.38 1.01
N VAL A 47 11.19 30.53 1.09
CA VAL A 47 10.98 29.44 0.13
C VAL A 47 9.69 29.70 -0.62
N THR A 48 9.76 29.67 -1.95
CA THR A 48 8.61 29.81 -2.84
C THR A 48 8.01 28.45 -3.21
N SER A 49 6.81 28.45 -3.78
CA SER A 49 6.22 27.22 -4.32
C SER A 49 7.06 26.62 -5.46
N ASP A 50 7.67 27.45 -6.30
CA ASP A 50 8.54 26.99 -7.40
C ASP A 50 9.80 26.28 -6.87
N ASP A 51 10.36 26.75 -5.75
CA ASP A 51 11.51 26.11 -5.10
C ASP A 51 11.16 24.70 -4.59
N LEU A 52 9.94 24.51 -4.07
CA LEU A 52 9.48 23.22 -3.53
C LEU A 52 9.24 22.18 -4.63
N VAL A 53 8.74 22.61 -5.79
CA VAL A 53 8.48 21.72 -6.94
C VAL A 53 9.78 21.37 -7.68
N SER A 54 10.78 22.25 -7.63
CA SER A 54 12.07 22.07 -8.32
C SER A 54 13.16 21.38 -7.48
N LEU A 55 12.84 20.93 -6.25
CA LEU A 55 13.79 20.24 -5.38
C LEU A 55 14.37 18.96 -6.03
N ASP A 56 15.70 18.87 -5.98
CA ASP A 56 16.43 17.65 -6.34
C ASP A 56 16.09 16.47 -5.42
N ALA A 57 16.31 15.26 -5.92
CA ALA A 57 16.21 14.05 -5.11
C ALA A 57 17.06 14.16 -3.83
N TYR A 58 16.49 13.70 -2.72
CA TYR A 58 17.10 13.74 -1.38
C TYR A 58 17.32 15.15 -0.81
N SER A 59 16.90 16.21 -1.50
CA SER A 59 16.94 17.58 -0.96
C SER A 59 15.60 17.93 -0.33
N LEU A 60 15.63 18.74 0.73
CA LEU A 60 14.45 19.21 1.44
C LEU A 60 14.62 20.65 1.91
N TYR A 61 13.50 21.36 2.08
CA TYR A 61 13.45 22.57 2.88
C TYR A 61 12.93 22.24 4.27
N ILE A 62 13.55 22.83 5.29
CA ILE A 62 13.17 22.58 6.68
C ILE A 62 13.18 23.87 7.50
N LYS A 63 12.16 24.00 8.34
CA LYS A 63 12.01 25.00 9.39
C LYS A 63 12.04 24.26 10.71
N LEU A 64 13.06 24.49 11.53
CA LEU A 64 13.23 23.79 12.81
C LEU A 64 12.70 24.63 13.96
N CYS A 65 12.01 24.01 14.91
CA CYS A 65 11.79 24.60 16.23
C CYS A 65 12.87 24.07 17.19
N ILE A 66 13.73 24.96 17.66
CA ILE A 66 14.84 24.67 18.56
C ILE A 66 14.62 25.51 19.81
N ASP A 67 14.53 24.86 20.97
CA ASP A 67 14.30 25.52 22.27
C ASP A 67 13.09 26.47 22.29
N GLY A 68 12.03 26.12 21.56
CA GLY A 68 10.80 26.91 21.45
C GLY A 68 10.87 28.08 20.46
N MET A 69 12.02 28.30 19.81
CA MET A 69 12.18 29.30 18.77
C MET A 69 12.21 28.65 17.38
N THR A 70 11.48 29.25 16.45
CA THR A 70 11.44 28.78 15.06
C THR A 70 12.62 29.35 14.28
N SER A 71 13.36 28.49 13.60
CA SER A 71 14.46 28.87 12.72
C SER A 71 13.95 29.54 11.45
N ILE A 72 14.82 30.28 10.78
CA ILE A 72 14.60 30.64 9.39
C ILE A 72 14.60 29.33 8.58
N PRO A 73 13.69 29.14 7.59
CA PRO A 73 13.75 27.98 6.71
C PRO A 73 15.07 27.89 5.96
N PHE A 74 15.61 26.69 5.82
CA PHE A 74 16.86 26.43 5.11
C PHE A 74 16.82 25.11 4.33
N SER A 75 17.65 25.00 3.31
CA SER A 75 17.82 23.77 2.53
C SER A 75 18.68 22.76 3.27
N ALA A 76 18.30 21.49 3.24
CA ALA A 76 19.08 20.37 3.75
C ALA A 76 19.08 19.21 2.74
N LYS A 77 20.01 18.28 2.91
CA LYS A 77 20.03 17.00 2.19
C LYS A 77 19.82 15.84 3.15
N SER A 78 18.97 14.91 2.79
CA SER A 78 18.74 13.70 3.57
C SER A 78 19.98 12.79 3.51
N LEU A 79 20.15 12.01 4.56
CA LEU A 79 21.14 10.93 4.55
C LEU A 79 20.84 9.94 3.42
N PRO A 80 21.87 9.34 2.80
CA PRO A 80 21.65 8.27 1.84
C PRO A 80 20.92 7.11 2.52
N VAL A 81 20.08 6.43 1.73
CA VAL A 81 19.38 5.22 2.21
C VAL A 81 20.43 4.23 2.67
N ARG A 82 20.39 3.88 3.97
CA ARG A 82 21.19 2.79 4.52
C ARG A 82 20.56 1.48 4.06
N TYR A 83 21.02 0.95 2.94
CA TYR A 83 20.58 -0.35 2.45
C TYR A 83 21.48 -1.45 3.01
N GLU A 84 20.93 -2.25 3.93
CA GLU A 84 21.54 -3.48 4.37
C GLU A 84 20.73 -4.66 3.82
N LYS A 85 21.39 -5.59 3.14
CA LYS A 85 20.72 -6.81 2.65
C LYS A 85 20.43 -7.72 3.82
N PHE A 86 19.18 -7.78 4.25
CA PHE A 86 18.74 -8.74 5.27
C PHE A 86 18.84 -10.21 4.82
N GLY A 87 19.03 -10.49 3.53
CA GLY A 87 19.13 -11.87 3.00
C GLY A 87 17.83 -12.68 3.09
N LEU A 88 16.71 -12.08 3.50
CA LEU A 88 15.44 -12.76 3.80
C LEU A 88 14.57 -13.07 2.57
N ARG A 89 15.10 -12.92 1.35
CA ARG A 89 14.30 -13.05 0.12
C ARG A 89 13.56 -14.39 0.07
N ASP A 90 14.28 -15.48 0.27
CA ASP A 90 13.70 -16.82 0.09
C ASP A 90 12.71 -17.16 1.22
N GLU A 91 12.97 -16.68 2.44
CA GLU A 91 12.05 -16.77 3.58
C GLU A 91 10.75 -16.00 3.32
N ILE A 92 10.85 -14.77 2.82
CA ILE A 92 9.68 -13.93 2.46
C ILE A 92 8.87 -14.59 1.35
N VAL A 93 9.52 -15.09 0.30
CA VAL A 93 8.85 -15.80 -0.80
C VAL A 93 8.15 -17.06 -0.30
N ARG A 94 8.81 -17.85 0.58
CA ARG A 94 8.20 -19.06 1.14
C ARG A 94 6.97 -18.72 1.98
N ARG A 95 7.07 -17.81 2.94
CA ARG A 95 5.93 -17.39 3.79
C ARG A 95 4.79 -16.78 3.00
N SER A 96 5.11 -16.00 1.95
CA SER A 96 4.09 -15.43 1.06
C SER A 96 3.33 -16.55 0.32
N ARG A 97 4.04 -17.57 -0.21
CA ARG A 97 3.42 -18.73 -0.86
C ARG A 97 2.62 -19.60 0.10
N GLU A 98 3.08 -19.79 1.33
CA GLU A 98 2.35 -20.54 2.36
C GLU A 98 1.04 -19.85 2.74
N LYS A 99 1.05 -18.51 2.84
CA LYS A 99 -0.10 -17.75 3.32
C LYS A 99 -1.08 -17.35 2.21
N TYR A 100 -0.57 -17.04 1.02
CA TYR A 100 -1.35 -16.48 -0.08
C TYR A 100 -1.29 -17.32 -1.37
N GLY A 101 -0.38 -18.29 -1.44
CA GLY A 101 -0.30 -19.20 -2.57
C GLY A 101 -1.40 -20.26 -2.50
N THR A 102 -1.86 -20.69 -3.67
CA THR A 102 -2.70 -21.87 -3.84
C THR A 102 -1.92 -22.90 -4.63
N SER A 103 -2.13 -24.19 -4.35
CA SER A 103 -1.43 -25.24 -5.07
C SER A 103 -1.76 -25.18 -6.57
N LYS A 104 -0.75 -25.41 -7.41
CA LYS A 104 -0.91 -25.38 -8.87
C LYS A 104 -2.01 -26.36 -9.32
N THR A 105 -2.03 -27.55 -8.74
CA THR A 105 -3.01 -28.60 -9.02
C THR A 105 -4.45 -28.14 -8.74
N GLU A 106 -4.70 -27.50 -7.59
CA GLU A 106 -6.05 -26.98 -7.28
C GLU A 106 -6.50 -25.89 -8.24
N ILE A 107 -5.58 -25.02 -8.69
CA ILE A 107 -5.89 -23.98 -9.67
C ILE A 107 -6.15 -24.61 -11.04
N GLU A 108 -5.34 -25.58 -11.46
CA GLU A 108 -5.54 -26.30 -12.74
C GLU A 108 -6.86 -27.07 -12.75
N GLU A 109 -7.23 -27.74 -11.66
CA GLU A 109 -8.53 -28.39 -11.52
C GLU A 109 -9.70 -27.39 -11.57
N LYS A 110 -9.57 -26.23 -10.90
CA LYS A 110 -10.58 -25.17 -10.95
C LYS A 110 -10.72 -24.62 -12.37
N ILE A 111 -9.61 -24.38 -13.07
CA ILE A 111 -9.59 -23.92 -14.46
C ILE A 111 -10.22 -24.98 -15.37
N LEU A 112 -9.89 -26.26 -15.21
CA LEU A 112 -10.45 -27.35 -16.01
C LEU A 112 -11.96 -27.48 -15.79
N LYS A 113 -12.42 -27.39 -14.54
CA LYS A 113 -13.85 -27.40 -14.20
C LYS A 113 -14.59 -26.21 -14.80
N TRP A 114 -13.99 -25.01 -14.78
CA TRP A 114 -14.56 -23.82 -15.42
C TRP A 114 -14.57 -23.95 -16.96
N SER A 115 -13.47 -24.42 -17.55
CA SER A 115 -13.33 -24.56 -19.00
C SER A 115 -14.25 -25.64 -19.58
N ASN A 116 -14.55 -26.69 -18.82
CA ASN A 116 -15.45 -27.76 -19.24
C ASN A 116 -16.92 -27.49 -18.86
N GLN A 117 -17.26 -26.32 -18.32
CA GLN A 117 -18.66 -25.93 -18.19
C GLN A 117 -19.22 -25.62 -19.58
N THR A 118 -19.89 -26.61 -20.18
CA THR A 118 -20.72 -26.39 -21.36
C THR A 118 -21.88 -25.49 -20.95
N TYR A 119 -21.93 -24.27 -21.48
CA TYR A 119 -23.08 -23.39 -21.31
C TYR A 119 -24.28 -24.03 -22.00
N SER A 120 -25.27 -24.44 -21.20
CA SER A 120 -26.59 -24.78 -21.72
C SER A 120 -27.21 -23.52 -22.32
N GLU A 121 -27.79 -23.61 -23.53
CA GLU A 121 -28.50 -22.49 -24.18
C GLU A 121 -29.67 -21.95 -23.33
N LYS A 122 -30.12 -22.70 -22.32
CA LYS A 122 -31.05 -22.23 -21.28
C LYS A 122 -30.26 -21.83 -20.04
N GLY A 123 -30.14 -20.52 -19.84
CA GLY A 123 -29.24 -19.86 -18.89
C GLY A 123 -29.14 -20.44 -17.47
N ASN A 124 -28.02 -20.13 -16.82
CA ASN A 124 -27.54 -20.70 -15.57
C ASN A 124 -28.48 -20.45 -14.36
N ARG A 125 -29.44 -21.35 -14.13
CA ARG A 125 -30.01 -21.59 -12.80
C ARG A 125 -29.99 -23.09 -12.50
N SER A 126 -28.93 -23.49 -11.79
CA SER A 126 -28.86 -24.60 -10.83
C SER A 126 -29.58 -25.91 -11.22
N VAL A 127 -28.82 -26.86 -11.76
CA VAL A 127 -29.14 -28.28 -11.57
C VAL A 127 -28.09 -28.86 -10.63
N ALA A 128 -28.46 -29.02 -9.36
CA ALA A 128 -27.68 -29.80 -8.41
C ALA A 128 -27.76 -31.27 -8.82
N ILE A 129 -26.62 -31.87 -9.17
CA ILE A 129 -26.52 -33.30 -9.45
C ILE A 129 -26.58 -34.03 -8.09
N LYS A 130 -27.66 -34.79 -7.86
CA LYS A 130 -27.76 -35.73 -6.74
C LYS A 130 -26.87 -36.94 -7.04
N GLU A 131 -25.89 -37.21 -6.16
CA GLU A 131 -25.18 -38.49 -6.15
C GLU A 131 -26.11 -39.57 -5.56
N THR A 132 -26.51 -40.53 -6.39
CA THR A 132 -27.19 -41.76 -5.94
C THR A 132 -26.12 -42.78 -5.58
N LYS A 133 -26.05 -43.17 -4.30
CA LYS A 133 -25.20 -44.28 -3.83
C LYS A 133 -25.79 -45.61 -4.31
N GLU A 134 -25.06 -46.37 -5.13
CA GLU A 134 -25.32 -47.79 -5.37
C GLU A 134 -24.57 -48.63 -4.32
N GLU A 135 -25.32 -49.35 -3.48
CA GLU A 135 -24.80 -50.40 -2.60
C GLU A 135 -24.54 -51.67 -3.43
N LEU A 136 -23.32 -52.19 -3.36
CA LEU A 136 -22.94 -53.47 -3.99
C LEU A 136 -23.52 -54.67 -3.19
N PRO A 137 -23.99 -55.75 -3.85
CA PRO A 137 -24.57 -56.90 -3.16
C PRO A 137 -23.48 -57.76 -2.50
N VAL A 138 -23.74 -58.22 -1.27
CA VAL A 138 -22.87 -59.14 -0.53
C VAL A 138 -23.18 -60.59 -0.98
N GLU A 139 -22.19 -61.29 -1.51
CA GLU A 139 -22.31 -62.72 -1.86
C GLU A 139 -22.39 -63.62 -0.60
N PRO A 140 -23.16 -64.72 -0.63
CA PRO A 140 -23.28 -65.64 0.50
C PRO A 140 -22.10 -66.64 0.57
N LYS A 141 -21.58 -66.86 1.78
CA LYS A 141 -20.55 -67.88 2.07
C LYS A 141 -21.18 -69.28 2.17
N GLU A 142 -20.70 -70.22 1.35
CA GLU A 142 -20.89 -71.66 1.57
C GLU A 142 -19.80 -72.24 2.51
N GLN A 143 -20.14 -73.39 3.09
CA GLN A 143 -19.66 -74.01 4.34
C GLN A 143 -18.20 -74.45 4.36
#